data_AF-A0A0W4ZCW3-F1
#
_entry.id   AF-A0A0W4ZCW3-F1
#
_cell.length_a   1.000
_cell.length_b   1.000
_cell.length_c   1.000
_cell.angle_alpha   90.00
_cell.angle_beta   90.00
_cell.angle_gamma   90.00
#
_symmetry.space_group_name_H-M   'P 1'
#
loop_
_entity.id
_entity.type
_entity.pdbx_description
1 polymer ?
#
loop_
_entity_poly.entity_id
_entity_poly.type
_entity_poly.pdbx_seq_one_letter_code
_entity_poly.pdbx_strand_id
1 'polypeptide(L)'
;MQNSVYLHKKAFIESQLRLLSQPFNLPQNWRENTKLDEYENELSETTVKHALYRLNVLFRKHQRVVFSSQAVRHVAEQIDKLYKPKETPLYQMQFSLSNIEELPNVWPSADEASNERYLSSRAQLISLAAALENLRQKHLFYESIYNLLQQAAKNKDDTAQVLATLGETRRLIARIRSKLEQKKVYNGVYKGICAREETNAMKNKEKTIDSIETFCEEMMKEDLDESVHTLQ
;
A
#
# COMPACT_ATOMS: atom_id res chain seq x y z
N MET A 1 -31.08 -1.39 16.05
CA MET A 1 -31.89 -2.36 15.25
C MET A 1 -31.47 -3.83 15.41
N GLN A 2 -30.21 -4.17 15.70
CA GLN A 2 -29.72 -5.56 15.78
C GLN A 2 -30.39 -6.45 16.85
N ASN A 3 -30.86 -5.87 17.97
CA ASN A 3 -31.57 -6.62 19.01
C ASN A 3 -32.91 -7.20 18.51
N SER A 4 -33.54 -6.62 17.49
CA SER A 4 -34.84 -7.09 16.99
C SER A 4 -34.71 -8.47 16.32
N VAL A 5 -33.77 -8.64 15.39
CA VAL A 5 -33.62 -9.88 14.61
C VAL A 5 -33.23 -11.07 15.50
N TYR A 6 -32.32 -10.85 16.45
CA TYR A 6 -31.93 -11.86 17.44
C TYR A 6 -33.13 -12.33 18.28
N LEU A 7 -33.96 -11.39 18.76
CA LEU A 7 -35.14 -11.72 19.56
C LEU A 7 -36.17 -12.53 18.76
N HIS A 8 -36.36 -12.23 17.47
CA HIS A 8 -37.26 -13.02 16.61
C HIS A 8 -36.75 -14.45 16.38
N LYS A 9 -35.44 -14.62 16.13
CA LYS A 9 -34.81 -15.95 15.99
C LYS A 9 -34.94 -16.76 17.27
N LYS A 10 -34.67 -16.14 18.42
CA LYS A 10 -34.82 -16.77 19.72
C LYS A 10 -36.27 -17.18 19.99
N ALA A 11 -37.22 -16.28 19.78
CA ALA A 11 -38.65 -16.55 19.97
C ALA A 11 -39.15 -17.67 19.04
N PHE A 12 -38.63 -17.76 17.82
CA PHE A 12 -38.91 -18.86 16.91
C PHE A 12 -38.39 -20.19 17.45
N ILE A 13 -37.14 -20.26 17.92
CA ILE A 13 -36.60 -21.51 18.49
C ILE A 13 -37.39 -21.91 19.73
N GLU A 14 -37.77 -20.96 20.58
CA GLU A 14 -38.61 -21.21 21.77
C GLU A 14 -40.01 -21.72 21.38
N SER A 15 -40.60 -21.21 20.29
CA SER A 15 -41.92 -21.68 19.81
C SER A 15 -41.84 -23.10 19.23
N GLN A 16 -40.81 -23.40 18.44
CA GLN A 16 -40.58 -24.75 17.92
C GLN A 16 -40.31 -25.74 19.05
N LEU A 17 -39.50 -25.33 20.03
CA LEU A 17 -39.24 -26.15 21.20
C LEU A 17 -40.53 -26.44 21.95
N ARG A 18 -41.40 -25.44 22.16
CA ARG A 18 -42.71 -25.62 22.82
C ARG A 18 -43.60 -26.64 22.11
N LEU A 19 -43.60 -26.67 20.77
CA LEU A 19 -44.34 -27.68 19.99
C LEU A 19 -43.76 -29.08 20.20
N LEU A 20 -42.43 -29.21 20.13
CA LEU A 20 -41.74 -30.49 20.37
C LEU A 20 -41.87 -30.95 21.83
N SER A 21 -42.13 -30.05 22.77
CA SER A 21 -42.29 -30.33 24.21
C SER A 21 -43.64 -30.93 24.58
N GLN A 22 -44.57 -31.02 23.62
CA GLN A 22 -45.92 -31.44 23.91
C GLN A 22 -45.92 -32.88 24.42
N PRO A 23 -46.61 -33.17 25.54
CA PRO A 23 -46.69 -34.53 26.04
C PRO A 23 -47.39 -35.43 25.02
N PHE A 24 -46.91 -36.66 24.91
CA PHE A 24 -47.58 -37.69 24.12
C PHE A 24 -48.93 -38.00 24.77
N ASN A 25 -49.99 -37.97 23.98
CA ASN A 25 -51.33 -38.35 24.41
C ASN A 25 -51.71 -39.67 23.72
N LEU A 26 -52.49 -40.50 24.41
CA LEU A 26 -53.06 -41.68 23.78
C LEU A 26 -54.13 -41.26 22.76
N PRO A 27 -54.07 -41.76 21.52
CA PRO A 27 -55.17 -41.67 20.58
C PRO A 27 -56.41 -42.34 21.16
N GLN A 28 -57.60 -41.77 20.94
CA GLN A 28 -58.86 -42.26 21.52
C GLN A 28 -59.21 -43.69 21.06
N ASN A 29 -58.69 -44.10 19.91
CA ASN A 29 -58.83 -45.41 19.26
C ASN A 29 -57.55 -46.26 19.30
N TRP A 30 -56.65 -46.05 20.27
CA TRP A 30 -55.35 -46.75 20.30
C TRP A 30 -55.46 -48.28 20.31
N ARG A 31 -56.54 -48.82 20.91
CA ARG A 31 -56.84 -50.26 20.96
C ARG A 31 -57.29 -50.82 19.62
N GLU A 32 -58.03 -50.07 18.82
CA GLU A 32 -58.51 -50.51 17.49
C GLU A 32 -57.36 -50.59 16.47
N ASN A 33 -56.34 -49.75 16.67
CA ASN A 33 -55.15 -49.70 15.82
C ASN A 33 -54.09 -50.75 16.20
N THR A 34 -54.15 -51.29 17.41
CA THR A 34 -53.30 -52.40 17.84
C THR A 34 -54.07 -53.68 17.61
N LYS A 35 -53.80 -54.37 16.49
CA LYS A 35 -54.21 -55.77 16.27
C LYS A 35 -53.52 -56.63 17.34
N LEU A 36 -54.05 -56.63 18.55
CA LEU A 36 -53.62 -57.51 19.63
C LEU A 36 -54.23 -58.87 19.35
N ASP A 37 -53.36 -59.87 19.16
CA ASP A 37 -53.76 -61.25 18.89
C ASP A 37 -54.75 -61.74 19.97
N GLU A 38 -55.78 -62.48 19.55
CA GLU A 38 -56.88 -63.03 20.36
C GLU A 38 -56.45 -63.91 21.55
N TYR A 39 -55.15 -64.14 21.74
CA TYR A 39 -54.60 -65.03 22.77
C TYR A 39 -53.89 -64.24 23.88
N GLU A 40 -54.64 -64.02 24.95
CA GLU A 40 -54.22 -64.07 26.36
C GLU A 40 -53.26 -63.04 26.97
N ASN A 41 -52.95 -61.92 26.32
CA ASN A 41 -52.31 -60.79 27.03
C ASN A 41 -52.82 -59.43 26.55
N GLU A 42 -54.11 -59.15 26.83
CA GLU A 42 -54.63 -57.80 26.72
C GLU A 42 -53.84 -56.87 27.66
N LEU A 43 -53.06 -55.95 27.08
CA LEU A 43 -52.36 -54.92 27.84
C LEU A 43 -53.38 -54.05 28.58
N SER A 44 -53.41 -54.16 29.91
CA SER A 44 -54.29 -53.33 30.72
C SER A 44 -54.05 -51.84 30.42
N GLU A 45 -55.14 -51.10 30.23
CA GLU A 45 -55.12 -49.66 30.00
C GLU A 45 -54.38 -48.91 31.11
N THR A 46 -54.42 -49.42 32.34
CA THR A 46 -53.67 -48.86 33.46
C THR A 46 -52.17 -48.96 33.24
N THR A 47 -51.69 -50.08 32.69
CA THR A 47 -50.28 -50.31 32.38
C THR A 47 -49.82 -49.40 31.25
N VAL A 48 -50.63 -49.23 30.20
CA VAL A 48 -50.30 -48.34 29.08
C VAL A 48 -50.29 -46.87 29.51
N LYS A 49 -51.29 -46.43 30.29
CA LYS A 49 -51.31 -45.08 30.88
C LYS A 49 -50.10 -44.83 31.77
N HIS A 50 -49.72 -45.82 32.60
CA HIS A 50 -48.55 -45.71 33.46
C HIS A 50 -47.22 -45.68 32.68
N ALA A 51 -47.10 -46.49 31.63
CA ALA A 51 -45.94 -46.46 30.73
C ALA A 51 -45.81 -45.12 30.00
N LEU A 52 -46.93 -44.60 29.49
CA LEU A 52 -46.99 -43.28 28.83
C LEU A 52 -46.70 -42.14 29.81
N TYR A 53 -47.16 -42.24 31.06
CA TYR A 53 -46.78 -41.31 32.12
C TYR A 53 -45.26 -41.31 32.36
N ARG A 54 -44.66 -42.49 32.53
CA ARG A 54 -43.20 -42.61 32.70
C ARG A 54 -42.42 -42.07 31.50
N LEU A 55 -42.87 -42.35 30.29
CA LEU A 55 -42.28 -41.82 29.06
C LEU A 55 -42.33 -40.29 29.05
N ASN A 56 -43.48 -39.70 29.36
CA ASN A 56 -43.62 -38.24 29.44
C ASN A 56 -42.72 -37.61 30.53
N VAL A 57 -42.52 -38.29 31.66
CA VAL A 57 -41.59 -37.84 32.72
C VAL A 57 -40.14 -37.86 32.22
N LEU A 58 -39.70 -38.95 31.59
CA LEU A 58 -38.36 -39.07 31.03
C LEU A 58 -38.13 -38.05 29.91
N PHE A 59 -39.13 -37.86 29.05
CA PHE A 59 -39.10 -36.91 27.96
C PHE A 59 -38.93 -35.47 28.47
N ARG A 60 -39.71 -35.05 29.48
CA ARG A 60 -39.55 -33.74 30.12
C ARG A 60 -38.17 -33.56 30.75
N LYS A 61 -37.64 -34.61 31.38
CA LYS A 61 -36.29 -34.58 31.97
C LYS A 61 -35.22 -34.40 30.90
N HIS A 62 -35.30 -35.17 29.81
CA HIS A 62 -34.38 -35.06 28.67
C HIS A 62 -34.45 -33.66 28.04
N GLN A 63 -35.67 -33.16 27.81
CA GLN A 63 -35.87 -31.85 27.22
C GLN A 63 -35.28 -30.71 28.06
N ARG A 64 -35.39 -30.78 29.39
CA ARG A 64 -34.78 -29.79 30.29
C ARG A 64 -33.25 -29.81 30.26
N VAL A 65 -32.65 -30.98 30.05
CA VAL A 65 -31.20 -31.16 29.99
C VAL A 65 -30.64 -30.73 28.63
N VAL A 66 -31.23 -31.22 27.54
CA VAL A 66 -30.75 -30.98 26.18
C VAL A 66 -31.10 -29.59 25.68
N PHE A 67 -32.32 -29.12 25.94
CA PHE A 67 -32.82 -27.82 25.48
C PHE A 67 -32.90 -26.84 26.66
N SER A 68 -31.78 -26.66 27.36
CA SER A 68 -31.68 -25.64 28.39
C SER A 68 -31.83 -24.24 27.80
N SER A 69 -32.26 -23.27 28.61
CA SER A 69 -32.38 -21.87 28.19
C SER A 69 -31.04 -21.31 27.68
N GLN A 70 -29.93 -21.80 28.22
CA GLN A 70 -28.58 -21.45 27.79
C GLN A 70 -28.22 -22.05 26.43
N ALA A 71 -28.63 -23.29 26.15
CA ALA A 71 -28.45 -23.92 24.85
C ALA A 71 -29.24 -23.17 23.76
N VAL A 72 -30.51 -22.85 24.04
CA VAL A 72 -31.37 -22.06 23.12
C VAL A 72 -30.76 -20.69 22.83
N ARG A 73 -30.27 -20.00 23.86
CA ARG A 73 -29.57 -18.73 23.70
C ARG A 73 -28.33 -18.87 22.82
N HIS A 74 -27.49 -19.88 23.08
CA HIS A 74 -26.25 -20.09 22.35
C HIS A 74 -26.50 -20.41 20.87
N VAL A 75 -27.48 -21.24 20.56
CA VAL A 75 -27.88 -21.55 19.17
C VAL A 75 -28.40 -20.30 18.46
N ALA A 76 -29.24 -19.50 19.14
CA ALA A 76 -29.72 -18.23 18.58
C ALA A 76 -28.55 -17.27 18.27
N GLU A 77 -27.56 -17.18 19.17
CA GLU A 77 -26.34 -16.38 18.97
C GLU A 77 -25.46 -16.92 17.82
N GLN A 78 -25.34 -18.25 17.67
CA GLN A 78 -24.61 -18.87 16.56
C GLN A 78 -25.26 -18.59 15.21
N ILE A 79 -26.59 -18.74 15.12
CA ILE A 79 -27.35 -18.41 13.91
C ILE A 79 -27.21 -16.92 13.60
N ASP A 80 -27.21 -16.07 14.63
CA ASP A 80 -26.99 -14.64 14.43
C ASP A 80 -25.59 -14.32 13.91
N LYS A 81 -24.55 -15.03 14.39
CA LYS A 81 -23.18 -14.89 13.87
C LYS A 81 -23.03 -15.40 12.43
N LEU A 82 -23.72 -16.48 12.07
CA LEU A 82 -23.67 -17.06 10.72
C LEU A 82 -24.36 -16.18 9.67
N TYR A 83 -25.51 -15.60 10.03
CA TYR A 83 -26.33 -14.79 9.13
C TYR A 83 -26.07 -13.30 9.23
N LYS A 84 -25.25 -12.84 10.18
CA LYS A 84 -24.62 -11.54 10.02
C LYS A 84 -23.85 -11.60 8.70
N PRO A 85 -24.11 -10.69 7.74
CA PRO A 85 -23.19 -10.56 6.63
C PRO A 85 -21.83 -10.41 7.29
N LYS A 86 -20.91 -11.36 7.01
CA LYS A 86 -19.52 -11.09 7.29
C LYS A 86 -19.30 -9.80 6.53
N GLU A 87 -19.14 -8.70 7.26
CA GLU A 87 -18.41 -7.57 6.73
C GLU A 87 -17.04 -8.19 6.45
N THR A 88 -16.91 -8.83 5.29
CA THR A 88 -15.62 -9.08 4.68
C THR A 88 -15.04 -7.69 4.69
N PRO A 89 -14.01 -7.42 5.52
CA PRO A 89 -13.39 -6.12 5.49
C PRO A 89 -13.10 -5.87 4.01
N LEU A 90 -13.60 -4.77 3.46
CA LEU A 90 -13.54 -4.45 2.03
C LEU A 90 -12.11 -4.60 1.45
N TYR A 91 -11.10 -4.68 2.31
CA TYR A 91 -9.74 -5.08 2.02
C TYR A 91 -9.54 -6.48 1.41
N GLN A 92 -10.43 -7.44 1.62
CA GLN A 92 -10.24 -8.83 1.19
C GLN A 92 -11.01 -9.19 -0.09
N MET A 93 -11.98 -8.36 -0.48
CA MET A 93 -12.54 -8.43 -1.82
C MET A 93 -11.56 -7.68 -2.73
N GLN A 94 -10.58 -8.42 -3.26
CA GLN A 94 -9.69 -7.92 -4.29
C GLN A 94 -10.54 -7.63 -5.53
N PHE A 95 -11.10 -6.41 -5.61
CA PHE A 95 -11.44 -5.82 -6.88
C PHE A 95 -10.11 -5.57 -7.59
N SER A 96 -9.66 -6.58 -8.33
CA SER A 96 -8.59 -6.44 -9.32
C SER A 96 -9.23 -5.89 -10.58
N LEU A 97 -8.50 -5.05 -11.33
CA LEU A 97 -8.94 -4.55 -12.64
C LEU A 97 -9.43 -5.68 -13.54
N SER A 98 -8.78 -6.85 -13.47
CA SER A 98 -9.15 -8.09 -14.15
C SER A 98 -10.62 -8.50 -13.93
N ASN A 99 -11.15 -8.36 -12.72
CA ASN A 99 -12.51 -8.78 -12.39
C ASN A 99 -13.56 -7.78 -12.93
N ILE A 100 -13.17 -6.55 -13.20
CA ILE A 100 -14.03 -5.48 -13.75
C ILE A 100 -14.01 -5.52 -15.29
N GLU A 101 -12.90 -5.96 -15.88
CA GLU A 101 -12.78 -6.21 -17.32
C GLU A 101 -13.70 -7.37 -17.77
N GLU A 102 -13.93 -8.36 -16.90
CA GLU A 102 -14.87 -9.47 -17.14
C GLU A 102 -16.35 -9.04 -17.18
N LEU A 103 -16.68 -7.81 -16.76
CA LEU A 103 -18.05 -7.32 -16.83
C LEU A 103 -18.49 -7.11 -18.29
N PRO A 104 -19.71 -7.56 -18.67
CA PRO A 104 -20.23 -7.39 -20.02
C PRO A 104 -20.14 -5.95 -20.52
N ASN A 105 -19.80 -5.75 -21.79
CA ASN A 105 -19.77 -4.40 -22.38
C ASN A 105 -21.16 -3.79 -22.59
N VAL A 106 -22.20 -4.62 -22.57
CA VAL A 106 -23.59 -4.21 -22.77
C VAL A 106 -24.42 -4.84 -21.66
N TRP A 107 -25.27 -4.02 -21.05
CA TRP A 107 -26.22 -4.52 -20.06
C TRP A 107 -27.38 -5.22 -20.77
N PRO A 108 -27.84 -6.42 -20.34
CA PRO A 108 -28.88 -7.19 -21.02
C PRO A 108 -30.31 -6.62 -20.87
N SER A 109 -30.46 -5.30 -20.66
CA SER A 109 -31.76 -4.63 -20.71
C SER A 109 -32.02 -4.10 -22.12
N ALA A 110 -33.27 -4.13 -22.55
CA ALA A 110 -33.70 -3.61 -23.86
C ALA A 110 -33.65 -2.06 -23.93
N ASP A 111 -33.56 -1.37 -22.79
CA ASP A 111 -33.60 0.09 -22.74
C ASP A 111 -32.20 0.70 -22.94
N GLU A 112 -32.05 1.54 -23.97
CA GLU A 112 -30.79 2.28 -24.24
C GLU A 112 -30.36 3.14 -23.04
N ALA A 113 -31.31 3.81 -22.38
CA ALA A 113 -31.03 4.64 -21.20
C ALA A 113 -30.47 3.83 -20.01
N SER A 114 -30.86 2.57 -19.88
CA SER A 114 -30.31 1.68 -18.84
C SER A 114 -28.89 1.25 -19.18
N ASN A 115 -28.60 1.05 -20.47
CA ASN A 115 -27.26 0.73 -20.95
C ASN A 115 -26.29 1.90 -20.79
N GLU A 116 -26.72 3.14 -21.06
CA GLU A 116 -25.88 4.34 -20.83
C GLU A 116 -25.50 4.53 -19.36
N ARG A 117 -26.46 4.34 -18.43
CA ARG A 117 -26.21 4.40 -16.98
C ARG A 117 -25.23 3.32 -16.53
N TYR A 118 -25.36 2.11 -17.10
CA TYR A 118 -24.45 1.02 -16.85
C TYR A 118 -23.03 1.34 -17.32
N LEU A 119 -22.87 1.84 -18.55
CA LEU A 119 -21.57 2.24 -19.10
C LEU A 119 -20.90 3.34 -18.27
N SER A 120 -21.67 4.35 -17.85
CA SER A 120 -21.19 5.42 -16.97
C SER A 120 -20.68 4.86 -15.63
N SER A 121 -21.47 3.97 -15.01
CA SER A 121 -21.10 3.33 -13.74
C SER A 121 -19.88 2.42 -13.89
N ARG A 122 -19.78 1.68 -15.01
CA ARG A 122 -18.62 0.84 -15.31
C ARG A 122 -17.35 1.65 -15.52
N ALA A 123 -17.43 2.78 -16.24
CA ALA A 123 -16.30 3.69 -16.40
C ALA A 123 -15.82 4.26 -15.04
N GLN A 124 -16.76 4.61 -14.15
CA GLN A 124 -16.44 5.03 -12.79
C GLN A 124 -15.78 3.91 -11.97
N LEU A 125 -16.24 2.67 -12.09
CA LEU A 125 -15.63 1.52 -11.40
C LEU A 125 -14.20 1.26 -11.90
N ILE A 126 -13.96 1.37 -13.21
CA ILE A 126 -12.62 1.20 -13.79
C ILE A 126 -11.67 2.29 -13.27
N SER A 127 -12.09 3.55 -13.23
CA SER A 127 -11.25 4.65 -12.75
C SER A 127 -10.92 4.51 -11.26
N LEU A 128 -11.91 4.11 -10.44
CA LEU A 128 -11.70 3.82 -9.02
C LEU A 128 -10.79 2.62 -8.80
N ALA A 129 -10.94 1.55 -9.58
CA ALA A 129 -10.07 0.37 -9.49
C ALA A 129 -8.62 0.70 -9.87
N ALA A 130 -8.41 1.51 -10.91
CA ALA A 130 -7.08 2.00 -11.26
C ALA A 130 -6.48 2.88 -10.14
N ALA A 131 -7.28 3.73 -9.50
CA ALA A 131 -6.84 4.53 -8.36
C ALA A 131 -6.46 3.66 -7.15
N LEU A 132 -7.25 2.60 -6.87
CA LEU A 132 -6.94 1.63 -5.81
C LEU A 132 -5.65 0.87 -6.09
N GLU A 133 -5.42 0.46 -7.34
CA GLU A 133 -4.19 -0.24 -7.70
C GLU A 133 -2.96 0.67 -7.51
N ASN A 134 -3.06 1.94 -7.92
CA ASN A 134 -2.01 2.93 -7.65
C ASN A 134 -1.73 3.10 -6.15
N LEU A 135 -2.77 3.12 -5.31
CA LEU A 135 -2.60 3.20 -3.85
C LEU A 135 -1.95 1.94 -3.27
N ARG A 136 -2.30 0.76 -3.79
CA ARG A 136 -1.66 -0.51 -3.40
C ARG A 136 -0.17 -0.51 -3.76
N GLN A 137 0.18 -0.12 -4.98
CA GLN A 137 1.57 -0.03 -5.41
C GLN A 137 2.37 0.95 -4.54
N LYS A 138 1.79 2.11 -4.21
CA LYS A 138 2.41 3.06 -3.28
C LYS A 138 2.59 2.46 -1.88
N HIS A 139 1.59 1.76 -1.37
CA HIS A 139 1.69 1.10 -0.06
C HIS A 139 2.82 0.08 -0.04
N LEU A 140 2.88 -0.82 -1.04
CA LEU A 140 3.95 -1.82 -1.16
C LEU A 140 5.33 -1.16 -1.27
N PHE A 141 5.44 -0.04 -2.00
CA PHE A 141 6.66 0.74 -2.06
C PHE A 141 7.08 1.27 -0.68
N TYR A 142 6.18 1.92 0.06
CA TYR A 142 6.50 2.42 1.40
C TYR A 142 6.82 1.29 2.39
N GLU A 143 6.13 0.16 2.28
CA GLU A 143 6.40 -1.04 3.08
C GLU A 143 7.81 -1.58 2.79
N SER A 144 8.21 -1.63 1.51
CA SER A 144 9.57 -2.03 1.13
C SER A 144 10.64 -1.10 1.72
N ILE A 145 10.42 0.22 1.69
CA ILE A 145 11.33 1.21 2.29
C ILE A 145 11.38 1.00 3.80
N TYR A 146 10.23 0.83 4.43
CA TYR A 146 10.15 0.61 5.86
C TYR A 146 10.93 -0.65 6.28
N ASN A 147 10.78 -1.74 5.53
CA ASN A 147 11.52 -2.98 5.76
C ASN A 147 13.03 -2.77 5.57
N LEU A 148 13.46 -2.05 4.54
CA LEU A 148 14.86 -1.70 4.34
C LEU A 148 15.42 -0.82 5.48
N LEU A 149 14.65 0.17 5.94
CA LEU A 149 15.03 0.99 7.09
C LEU A 149 15.13 0.14 8.36
N GLN A 150 14.23 -0.81 8.55
CA GLN A 150 14.26 -1.71 9.69
C GLN A 150 15.49 -2.66 9.63
N GLN A 151 15.87 -3.12 8.44
CA GLN A 151 17.08 -3.91 8.23
C GLN A 151 18.35 -3.07 8.46
N ALA A 152 18.42 -1.85 7.92
CA ALA A 152 19.54 -0.94 8.14
C ALA A 152 19.67 -0.53 9.61
N ALA A 153 18.56 -0.34 10.32
CA ALA A 153 18.57 -0.05 11.75
C ALA A 153 19.06 -1.24 12.60
N LYS A 154 18.89 -2.48 12.10
CA LYS A 154 19.48 -3.68 12.72
C LYS A 154 20.96 -3.80 12.38
N ASN A 155 21.37 -3.46 11.16
CA ASN A 155 22.75 -3.49 10.69
C ASN A 155 23.48 -2.16 10.95
N LYS A 156 23.51 -1.70 12.20
CA LYS A 156 24.18 -0.43 12.57
C LYS A 156 25.65 -0.39 12.14
N ASP A 157 26.33 -1.53 12.17
CA ASP A 157 27.75 -1.63 11.83
C ASP A 157 28.03 -1.32 10.35
N ASP A 158 27.18 -1.79 9.43
CA ASP A 158 27.31 -1.50 8.00
C ASP A 158 27.04 -0.02 7.70
N THR A 159 26.04 0.58 8.38
CA THR A 159 25.74 2.02 8.20
C THR A 159 26.88 2.90 8.71
N ALA A 160 27.55 2.51 9.80
CA ALA A 160 28.72 3.21 10.30
C ALA A 160 29.91 3.10 9.33
N GLN A 161 30.11 1.93 8.72
CA GLN A 161 31.15 1.72 7.72
C GLN A 161 30.91 2.52 6.43
N VAL A 162 29.67 2.58 5.94
CA VAL A 162 29.29 3.40 4.79
C VAL A 162 29.44 4.90 5.09
N LEU A 163 29.07 5.36 6.28
CA LEU A 163 29.26 6.75 6.69
C LEU A 163 30.75 7.11 6.83
N ALA A 164 31.57 6.18 7.34
CA ALA A 164 33.02 6.37 7.43
C ALA A 164 33.67 6.51 6.04
N THR A 165 33.34 5.62 5.11
CA THR A 165 33.84 5.67 3.71
C THR A 165 33.36 6.92 2.96
N LEU A 166 32.13 7.37 3.20
CA LEU A 166 31.64 8.67 2.70
C LEU A 166 32.42 9.86 3.29
N GLY A 167 32.82 9.78 4.56
CA GLY A 167 33.70 10.76 5.20
C GLY A 167 35.08 10.81 4.56
N GLU A 168 35.67 9.65 4.26
CA GLU A 168 36.97 9.52 3.60
C GLU A 168 36.94 10.08 2.18
N THR A 169 35.94 9.73 1.39
CA THR A 169 35.76 10.24 0.02
C THR A 169 35.56 11.76 0.01
N ARG A 170 34.78 12.33 0.94
CA ARG A 170 34.65 13.79 1.09
C ARG A 170 35.99 14.47 1.41
N ARG A 171 36.80 13.89 2.30
CA ARG A 171 38.13 14.41 2.60
C ARG A 171 39.06 14.35 1.37
N LEU A 172 39.02 13.26 0.62
CA LEU A 172 39.79 13.12 -0.62
C LEU A 172 39.36 14.15 -1.67
N ILE A 173 38.05 14.37 -1.86
CA ILE A 173 37.52 15.40 -2.75
C ILE A 173 37.99 16.80 -2.33
N ALA A 174 37.96 17.10 -1.02
CA ALA A 174 38.45 18.39 -0.51
C ALA A 174 39.96 18.59 -0.78
N ARG A 175 40.78 17.53 -0.60
CA ARG A 175 42.22 17.58 -0.94
C ARG A 175 42.48 17.71 -2.44
N ILE A 176 41.71 17.03 -3.27
CA ILE A 176 41.82 17.16 -4.74
C ILE A 176 41.45 18.59 -5.15
N ARG A 177 40.37 19.15 -4.58
CA ARG A 177 39.98 20.54 -4.82
C ARG A 177 41.06 21.52 -4.39
N SER A 178 41.66 21.34 -3.21
CA SER A 178 42.75 22.23 -2.74
C SER A 178 43.99 22.14 -3.64
N LYS A 179 44.36 20.93 -4.10
CA LYS A 179 45.48 20.74 -5.04
C LYS A 179 45.19 21.36 -6.41
N LEU A 180 43.93 21.28 -6.89
CA LEU A 180 43.52 21.94 -8.12
C LEU A 180 43.59 23.46 -8.01
N GLU A 181 43.15 24.04 -6.90
CA GLU A 181 43.25 25.48 -6.68
C GLU A 181 44.71 25.95 -6.55
N GLN A 182 45.56 25.20 -5.84
CA GLN A 182 47.00 25.47 -5.80
C GLN A 182 47.64 25.42 -7.20
N LYS A 183 47.27 24.43 -8.02
CA LYS A 183 47.77 24.31 -9.40
C LYS A 183 47.29 25.46 -10.29
N LYS A 184 46.04 25.93 -10.12
CA LYS A 184 45.53 27.11 -10.82
C LYS A 184 46.27 28.37 -10.42
N VAL A 185 46.50 28.59 -9.12
CA VAL A 185 47.28 29.74 -8.62
C VAL A 185 48.69 29.70 -9.17
N TYR A 186 49.35 28.55 -9.12
CA TYR A 186 50.69 28.37 -9.69
C TYR A 186 50.69 28.67 -11.20
N ASN A 187 49.79 28.06 -11.99
CA ASN A 187 49.71 28.35 -13.43
C ASN A 187 49.39 29.82 -13.73
N GLY A 188 48.52 30.46 -12.94
CA GLY A 188 48.19 31.88 -13.10
C GLY A 188 49.39 32.79 -12.82
N VAL A 189 50.18 32.48 -11.79
CA VAL A 189 51.41 33.20 -11.46
C VAL A 189 52.45 33.03 -12.57
N TYR A 190 52.69 31.80 -13.05
CA TYR A 190 53.62 31.56 -14.15
C TYR A 190 53.20 32.27 -15.45
N LYS A 191 51.91 32.24 -15.78
CA LYS A 191 51.38 32.91 -16.97
C LYS A 191 51.47 34.44 -16.85
N GLY A 192 51.29 34.99 -15.65
CA GLY A 192 51.46 36.42 -15.36
C GLY A 192 52.92 36.88 -15.41
N ILE A 193 53.86 36.06 -14.93
CA ILE A 193 55.30 36.34 -15.02
C ILE A 193 55.74 36.33 -16.49
N CYS A 194 55.36 35.31 -17.27
CA CYS A 194 55.65 35.25 -18.71
C CYS A 194 55.12 36.46 -19.47
N ALA A 195 53.86 36.86 -19.23
CA ALA A 195 53.27 38.03 -19.88
C ALA A 195 53.98 39.36 -19.50
N ARG A 196 54.48 39.45 -18.25
CA ARG A 196 55.22 40.63 -17.79
C ARG A 196 56.63 40.70 -18.40
N GLU A 197 57.28 39.56 -18.58
CA GLU A 197 58.57 39.49 -19.28
C GLU A 197 58.43 39.82 -20.77
N GLU A 198 57.37 39.34 -21.44
CA GLU A 198 57.07 39.68 -22.83
C GLU A 198 56.79 41.17 -23.03
N THR A 199 55.98 41.78 -22.16
CA THR A 199 55.68 43.23 -22.22
C THR A 199 56.91 44.09 -21.91
N ASN A 200 57.77 43.65 -20.98
CA ASN A 200 59.04 44.33 -20.72
C ASN A 200 60.01 44.20 -21.90
N ALA A 201 60.08 43.04 -22.55
CA ALA A 201 60.90 42.85 -23.74
C ALA A 201 60.41 43.70 -24.92
N MET A 202 59.09 43.82 -25.10
CA MET A 202 58.49 44.70 -26.12
C MET A 202 58.81 46.17 -25.86
N LYS A 203 58.63 46.66 -24.63
CA LYS A 203 59.01 48.04 -24.26
C LYS A 203 60.49 48.33 -24.42
N ASN A 204 61.35 47.34 -24.19
CA ASN A 204 62.79 47.50 -24.38
C ASN A 204 63.14 47.59 -25.87
N LYS A 205 62.48 46.80 -26.72
CA LYS A 205 62.61 46.90 -28.18
C LYS A 205 62.12 48.25 -28.72
N GLU A 206 61.00 48.74 -28.20
CA GLU A 206 60.44 50.05 -28.57
C GLU A 206 61.42 51.18 -28.22
N LYS A 207 62.00 51.17 -27.01
CA LYS A 207 63.06 52.12 -26.63
C LYS A 207 64.30 52.05 -27.52
N THR A 208 64.70 50.84 -27.96
CA THR A 208 65.84 50.72 -28.88
C THR A 208 65.51 51.26 -30.27
N ILE A 209 64.26 51.14 -30.72
CA ILE A 209 63.81 51.71 -32.00
C ILE A 209 63.81 53.23 -31.89
N ASP A 210 63.21 53.80 -30.84
CA ASP A 210 63.19 55.25 -30.62
C ASP A 210 64.61 55.84 -30.55
N SER A 211 65.54 55.13 -29.91
CA SER A 211 66.95 55.54 -29.84
C SER A 211 67.65 55.48 -31.20
N ILE A 212 67.30 54.53 -32.06
CA ILE A 212 67.83 54.43 -33.43
C ILE A 212 67.21 55.52 -34.31
N GLU A 213 65.91 55.79 -34.20
CA GLU A 213 65.24 56.86 -34.93
C GLU A 213 65.82 58.23 -34.56
N THR A 214 66.04 58.49 -33.27
CA THR A 214 66.71 59.72 -32.80
C THR A 214 68.12 59.84 -33.38
N PHE A 215 68.89 58.74 -33.39
CA PHE A 215 70.23 58.73 -33.97
C PHE A 215 70.21 59.00 -35.49
N CYS A 216 69.27 58.41 -36.23
CA CYS A 216 69.10 58.67 -37.66
C CYS A 216 68.67 60.12 -37.95
N GLU A 217 67.81 60.70 -37.11
CA GLU A 217 67.40 62.11 -37.22
C GLU A 217 68.56 63.08 -36.94
N GLU A 218 69.43 62.77 -35.98
CA GLU A 218 70.67 63.52 -35.74
C GLU A 218 71.63 63.43 -36.93
N MET A 219 71.81 62.22 -37.48
CA MET A 219 72.69 62.00 -38.64
C MET A 219 72.19 62.72 -39.90
N MET A 220 70.88 62.74 -40.15
CA MET A 220 70.32 63.50 -41.27
C MET A 220 70.39 65.02 -41.08
N LYS A 221 70.44 65.53 -39.84
CA LYS A 221 70.69 66.96 -39.58
C LYS A 221 72.15 67.34 -39.86
N GLU A 222 73.10 66.47 -39.50
CA GLU A 222 74.52 66.68 -39.81
C GLU A 222 74.78 66.71 -41.32
N ASP A 223 74.17 65.81 -42.10
CA ASP A 223 74.28 65.80 -43.57
C ASP A 223 73.65 67.05 -44.24
N LEU A 224 72.66 67.68 -43.60
CA LEU A 224 72.04 68.92 -44.08
C LEU A 224 72.86 70.18 -43.76
N ASP A 225 73.55 70.21 -42.62
CA ASP A 225 74.45 71.31 -42.26
C ASP A 225 75.76 71.29 -43.07
N GLU A 226 76.22 70.11 -43.53
CA GLU A 226 77.38 70.01 -44.42
C GLU A 226 77.09 70.43 -45.88
N SER A 227 75.83 70.34 -46.32
CA SER A 227 75.39 70.75 -47.66
C SER A 227 75.18 72.27 -47.79
N VAL A 228 74.86 72.97 -46.71
CA VAL A 228 74.68 74.45 -46.72
C VAL A 228 76.02 75.19 -46.77
N HIS A 229 77.12 74.57 -46.35
CA HIS A 229 78.46 75.20 -46.35
C HIS A 229 79.27 75.05 -47.66
N THR A 230 78.74 74.39 -48.69
CA THR A 230 79.44 74.20 -49.99
C THR A 230 78.88 75.03 -51.16
N LEU A 231 77.94 75.96 -50.92
CA LEU A 231 77.40 76.86 -51.96
C LEU A 231 77.49 78.37 -51.61
N GLN A 232 78.58 78.79 -50.96
CA GLN A 232 79.06 80.18 -51.00
C GLN A 232 80.48 80.23 -51.55
#